data_AF-A0A5A8EDS2-F1
#
_entry.id   AF-A0A5A8EDS2-F1
#
_cell.length_a   1.000
_cell.length_b   1.000
_cell.length_c   1.000
_cell.angle_alpha   90.00
_cell.angle_beta   90.00
_cell.angle_gamma   90.00
#
_symmetry.space_group_name_H-M   'P 1'
#
loop_
_entity.id
_entity.type
_entity.pdbx_description
1 polymer ?
#
loop_
_entity_poly.entity_id
_entity_poly.type
_entity_poly.pdbx_seq_one_letter_code
_entity_poly.pdbx_strand_id
1 'polypeptide(L)'
;MDLSAVEVATVDRYQGRDKDAVVVSLVRANSSGSLGSLLSDVRRVNVMLTRAKRKLVFVGSAATIEAAGPDHPMYRLESAAKRVGTVAPVEPDSMWSPAACERALL
;
A
#
# COMPACT_ATOMS: atom_id res chain seq x y z
N MET A 1 -5.78 -3.33 23.73
CA MET A 1 -6.31 -3.72 22.41
C MET A 1 -5.86 -5.14 22.15
N ASP A 2 -6.80 -6.04 21.87
CA ASP A 2 -6.47 -7.40 21.43
C ASP A 2 -6.22 -7.37 19.92
N LEU A 3 -5.03 -7.80 19.50
CA LEU A 3 -4.60 -7.87 18.09
C LEU A 3 -4.74 -9.28 17.51
N SER A 4 -5.23 -10.25 18.29
CA SER A 4 -5.36 -11.65 17.88
C SER A 4 -6.22 -11.86 16.62
N ALA A 5 -7.15 -10.93 16.35
CA ALA A 5 -8.01 -10.94 15.16
C ALA A 5 -7.34 -10.38 13.89
N VAL A 6 -6.16 -9.77 13.99
CA VAL A 6 -5.43 -9.20 12.86
C VAL A 6 -4.61 -10.30 12.20
N GLU A 7 -4.84 -10.49 10.91
CA GLU A 7 -4.12 -11.47 10.12
C GLU A 7 -2.98 -10.83 9.35
N VAL A 8 -1.78 -11.42 9.44
CA VAL A 8 -0.59 -10.96 8.71
C VAL A 8 -0.10 -12.08 7.80
N ALA A 9 -0.03 -11.80 6.51
CA ALA A 9 0.43 -12.73 5.50
C ALA A 9 1.05 -11.99 4.30
N THR A 10 1.85 -12.69 3.51
CA THR A 10 2.33 -12.18 2.23
C THR A 10 1.24 -12.25 1.17
N VAL A 11 1.34 -11.42 0.12
CA VAL A 11 0.38 -11.38 -1.00
C VAL A 11 0.13 -12.77 -1.58
N ASP A 12 1.19 -13.55 -1.79
CA ASP A 12 1.11 -14.89 -2.38
C ASP A 12 0.29 -15.86 -1.51
N ARG A 13 0.40 -15.76 -0.19
CA ARG A 13 -0.35 -16.62 0.75
C ARG A 13 -1.79 -16.14 0.97
N TYR A 14 -2.16 -14.96 0.48
CA TYR A 14 -3.49 -14.36 0.66
C TYR A 14 -4.44 -14.59 -0.52
N GLN A 15 -4.06 -15.41 -1.49
CA GLN A 15 -4.88 -15.68 -2.66
C GLN A 15 -6.19 -16.40 -2.28
N GLY A 16 -7.31 -15.94 -2.84
CA GLY A 16 -8.63 -16.54 -2.60
C GLY A 16 -9.29 -16.16 -1.27
N ARG A 17 -8.66 -15.27 -0.50
CA ARG A 17 -9.17 -14.76 0.77
C ARG A 17 -9.43 -13.27 0.65
N ASP A 18 -10.34 -12.73 1.47
CA ASP A 18 -10.69 -11.31 1.48
C ASP A 18 -10.98 -10.81 2.90
N LYS A 19 -10.88 -9.50 3.11
CA LYS A 19 -11.17 -8.81 4.38
C LYS A 19 -11.85 -7.48 4.13
N ASP A 20 -12.60 -6.99 5.11
CA ASP A 20 -13.23 -5.67 5.02
C ASP A 20 -12.20 -4.56 4.81
N ALA A 21 -11.09 -4.61 5.55
CA ALA A 21 -9.96 -3.72 5.40
C ALA A 21 -8.66 -4.50 5.20
N VAL A 22 -7.80 -4.04 4.30
CA VAL A 22 -6.46 -4.58 4.06
C VAL A 22 -5.46 -3.45 4.11
N VAL A 23 -4.37 -3.67 4.84
CA VAL A 23 -3.19 -2.78 4.86
C VAL A 23 -2.05 -3.50 4.19
N VAL A 24 -1.45 -2.85 3.19
CA VAL A 24 -0.33 -3.37 2.42
C VAL A 24 0.91 -2.57 2.75
N SER A 25 1.94 -3.25 3.26
CA SER A 25 3.28 -2.67 3.36
C SER A 25 4.07 -2.98 2.09
N LEU A 26 4.60 -1.94 1.44
CA LEU A 26 5.47 -2.08 0.25
C LEU A 26 6.91 -2.45 0.63
N VAL A 27 7.28 -2.32 1.91
CA VAL A 27 8.55 -2.71 2.54
C VAL A 27 9.80 -1.97 2.02
N ARG A 28 9.98 -1.84 0.71
CA ARG A 28 11.18 -1.29 0.08
C ARG A 28 11.20 0.24 0.13
N ALA A 29 12.33 0.78 0.58
CA ALA A 29 12.68 2.19 0.48
C ALA A 29 14.16 2.29 0.07
N ASN A 30 14.42 2.75 -1.14
CA ASN A 30 15.75 2.93 -1.72
C ASN A 30 15.74 3.99 -2.83
N SER A 31 16.92 4.52 -3.15
CA SER A 31 17.11 5.52 -4.21
C SER A 31 17.20 4.93 -5.62
N SER A 32 17.36 3.60 -5.76
CA SER A 32 17.45 2.94 -7.06
C SER A 32 16.09 2.64 -7.70
N GLY A 33 14.98 3.01 -7.06
CA GLY A 33 13.63 2.74 -7.56
C GLY A 33 13.24 1.26 -7.56
N SER A 34 13.99 0.42 -6.83
CA SER A 34 13.76 -1.02 -6.81
C SER A 34 12.63 -1.37 -5.84
N LEU A 35 11.43 -1.60 -6.38
CA LEU A 35 10.26 -2.08 -5.64
C LEU A 35 10.25 -3.61 -5.46
N GLY A 36 11.20 -4.31 -6.08
CA GLY A 36 11.28 -5.78 -6.07
C GLY A 36 10.33 -6.45 -7.06
N SER A 37 10.66 -7.69 -7.43
CA SER A 37 9.94 -8.44 -8.47
C SER A 37 8.46 -8.72 -8.15
N LEU A 38 8.09 -8.76 -6.87
CA LEU A 38 6.72 -8.96 -6.43
C LEU A 38 5.77 -7.86 -6.92
N LEU A 39 6.24 -6.60 -6.92
CA LEU A 39 5.42 -5.43 -7.29
C LEU A 39 5.51 -5.11 -8.78
N SER A 40 6.43 -5.76 -9.51
CA SER A 40 6.53 -5.68 -10.97
C SER A 40 5.60 -6.68 -11.67
N ASP A 41 5.13 -7.71 -10.97
CA ASP A 41 4.15 -8.66 -11.48
C ASP A 41 2.72 -8.11 -11.33
N VAL A 42 2.13 -7.69 -12.44
CA VAL A 42 0.76 -7.14 -12.51
C VAL A 42 -0.28 -8.10 -11.93
N ARG A 43 -0.07 -9.43 -12.02
CA ARG A 43 -1.00 -10.41 -11.44
C ARG A 43 -1.01 -10.34 -9.92
N ARG A 44 0.16 -10.19 -9.30
CA ARG A 44 0.31 -10.05 -7.85
C ARG A 44 -0.26 -8.72 -7.36
N VAL A 45 -0.04 -7.65 -8.13
CA VAL A 45 -0.63 -6.34 -7.85
C VAL A 45 -2.16 -6.41 -7.90
N ASN A 46 -2.74 -7.10 -8.88
CA ASN A 46 -4.19 -7.30 -8.98
C ASN A 46 -4.74 -8.13 -7.81
N VAL A 47 -4.06 -9.20 -7.40
CA VAL A 47 -4.44 -9.96 -6.21
C VAL A 47 -4.51 -9.02 -5.02
N MET A 48 -3.41 -8.30 -4.73
CA MET A 48 -3.32 -7.34 -3.64
C MET A 48 -4.42 -6.28 -3.65
N LEU A 49 -4.69 -5.66 -4.81
CA LEU A 49 -5.74 -4.63 -4.97
C LEU A 49 -7.16 -5.16 -4.72
N THR A 50 -7.41 -6.44 -4.98
CA THR A 50 -8.75 -7.06 -4.90
C THR A 50 -9.03 -7.78 -3.58
N ARG A 51 -8.10 -7.76 -2.62
CA ARG A 51 -8.30 -8.43 -1.32
C ARG A 51 -9.18 -7.64 -0.35
N ALA A 52 -9.29 -6.32 -0.55
CA ALA A 52 -10.09 -5.44 0.31
C ALA A 52 -11.53 -5.33 -0.20
N LYS A 53 -12.52 -5.52 0.69
CA LYS A 53 -13.94 -5.31 0.35
C LYS A 53 -14.38 -3.86 0.48
N ARG A 54 -13.88 -3.16 1.50
CA ARG A 54 -14.32 -1.80 1.83
C ARG A 54 -13.17 -0.81 1.79
N LYS A 55 -11.99 -1.21 2.27
CA LYS A 55 -10.87 -0.28 2.42
C LYS A 55 -9.51 -0.91 2.17
N LEU A 56 -8.71 -0.25 1.34
CA LEU A 56 -7.34 -0.65 1.03
C LEU A 56 -6.39 0.50 1.35
N VAL A 57 -5.38 0.22 2.17
CA VAL A 57 -4.35 1.20 2.56
C VAL A 57 -2.99 0.71 2.11
N PHE A 58 -2.23 1.58 1.46
CA PHE A 58 -0.83 1.35 1.10
C PHE A 58 0.09 2.14 2.00
N VAL A 59 1.14 1.50 2.50
CA VAL A 59 2.21 2.14 3.26
C VAL A 59 3.54 1.85 2.57
N GLY A 60 4.26 2.89 2.17
CA GLY A 60 5.54 2.75 1.48
C GLY A 60 6.24 4.09 1.20
N SER A 61 7.39 4.01 0.54
CA SER A 61 8.19 5.20 0.19
C SER A 61 7.76 5.77 -1.16
N ALA A 62 7.21 6.98 -1.15
CA ALA A 62 6.88 7.73 -2.36
C ALA A 62 8.13 7.92 -3.25
N ALA A 63 9.27 8.28 -2.65
CA ALA A 63 10.53 8.49 -3.39
C ALA A 63 10.96 7.23 -4.17
N THR A 64 10.79 6.04 -3.59
CA THR A 64 11.12 4.79 -4.29
C THR A 64 10.12 4.47 -5.41
N ILE A 65 8.83 4.79 -5.23
CA ILE A 65 7.82 4.61 -6.27
C ILE A 65 8.05 5.56 -7.44
N GLU A 66 8.37 6.82 -7.16
CA GLU A 66 8.70 7.82 -8.17
C GLU A 66 9.94 7.43 -8.97
N ALA A 67 10.99 6.94 -8.30
CA ALA A 67 12.20 6.45 -8.94
C ALA A 67 11.98 5.19 -9.80
N ALA A 68 10.93 4.40 -9.55
CA ALA A 68 10.59 3.23 -10.36
C ALA A 68 10.04 3.60 -11.76
N GLY A 69 9.54 4.83 -11.92
CA GLY A 69 9.12 5.38 -13.22
C GLY A 69 7.76 4.90 -13.74
N PRO A 70 7.30 5.51 -14.86
CA PRO A 70 5.92 5.39 -15.35
C PRO A 70 5.50 4.01 -15.84
N ASP A 71 6.46 3.17 -16.22
CA ASP A 71 6.20 1.80 -16.66
C ASP A 71 5.86 0.87 -15.49
N HIS A 72 6.18 1.26 -14.26
CA HIS A 72 5.92 0.44 -13.08
C HIS A 72 4.45 0.55 -12.62
N PRO A 73 3.75 -0.57 -12.34
CA PRO A 73 2.33 -0.55 -11.91
C PRO A 73 2.08 0.34 -10.69
N MET A 74 3.00 0.31 -9.71
CA MET A 74 2.88 1.12 -8.50
C MET A 74 3.01 2.63 -8.76
N TYR A 75 3.80 3.06 -9.74
CA TYR A 75 3.87 4.47 -10.12
C TYR A 75 2.52 4.95 -10.65
N ARG A 76 1.87 4.14 -11.50
CA ARG A 76 0.55 4.45 -12.05
C ARG A 76 -0.52 4.48 -10.96
N LEU A 77 -0.45 3.53 -10.02
CA LEU A 77 -1.35 3.49 -8.86
C LEU A 77 -1.18 4.72 -7.97
N GLU A 78 0.05 5.09 -7.63
CA GLU A 78 0.33 6.27 -6.82
C GLU A 78 -0.11 7.55 -7.53
N SER A 79 0.17 7.69 -8.83
CA SER A 79 -0.27 8.82 -9.65
C SER A 79 -1.81 8.95 -9.66
N ALA A 80 -2.53 7.83 -9.76
CA ALA A 80 -3.98 7.82 -9.66
C ALA A 80 -4.46 8.21 -8.26
N ALA A 81 -3.83 7.70 -7.20
CA ALA A 81 -4.13 8.05 -5.81
C ALA A 81 -3.90 9.54 -5.51
N LYS A 82 -2.80 10.12 -6.01
CA LYS A 82 -2.48 11.55 -5.92
C LYS A 82 -3.58 12.40 -6.59
N ARG A 83 -4.07 11.98 -7.77
CA ARG A 83 -5.16 12.67 -8.49
C ARG A 83 -6.49 12.69 -7.74
N VAL A 84 -6.78 11.67 -6.93
CA VAL A 84 -8.01 11.61 -6.13
C VAL A 84 -7.82 12.16 -4.71
N GLY A 85 -6.63 12.68 -4.38
CA GLY A 85 -6.35 13.32 -3.09
C GLY A 85 -6.23 12.35 -1.91
N THR A 86 -5.92 11.08 -2.15
CA THR A 86 -5.86 10.04 -1.10
C THR A 86 -4.44 9.72 -0.62
N VAL A 87 -3.43 10.40 -1.14
CA VAL A 87 -2.03 10.26 -0.68
C VAL A 87 -1.76 11.27 0.41
N ALA A 88 -1.49 10.77 1.62
CA ALA A 88 -1.10 11.58 2.76
C ALA A 88 0.38 11.32 3.08
N PRO A 89 1.24 12.35 3.12
CA PRO A 89 2.58 12.20 3.67
C PRO A 89 2.47 11.87 5.15
N VAL A 90 3.35 10.98 5.57
CA VAL A 90 3.45 10.53 6.96
C VAL A 90 4.69 11.14 7.56
N GLU A 91 4.56 11.97 8.59
CA GLU A 91 5.73 12.40 9.36
C GLU A 91 6.13 11.27 10.32
N PRO A 92 7.43 11.09 10.60
CA PRO A 92 7.95 9.97 11.38
C PRO A 92 7.23 9.71 12.71
N ASP A 93 6.78 10.78 13.38
CA ASP A 93 6.15 10.72 14.70
C ASP A 93 4.62 10.85 14.68
N SER A 94 4.02 11.18 13.52
CA SER A 94 2.59 11.50 13.41
C SER A 94 1.77 10.46 12.62
N MET A 95 2.38 9.34 12.19
CA MET A 95 1.69 8.27 11.45
C MET A 95 0.42 7.77 12.13
N TRP A 96 0.46 7.66 13.46
CA TRP A 96 -0.67 7.20 14.28
C TRP A 96 -1.42 8.34 14.94
N SER A 97 -1.13 9.59 14.56
CA SER A 97 -1.89 10.73 15.07
C SER A 97 -3.37 10.58 14.68
N PRO A 98 -4.32 11.02 15.53
CA PRO A 98 -5.73 10.96 15.20
C PRO A 98 -6.06 11.57 13.83
N ALA A 99 -5.39 12.67 13.47
CA ALA A 99 -5.56 13.33 12.17
C ALA A 99 -5.03 12.50 10.99
N ALA A 100 -3.91 11.78 11.15
CA ALA A 100 -3.39 10.88 10.13
C ALA A 100 -4.31 9.65 9.96
N CYS A 101 -4.78 9.08 11.07
CA CYS A 101 -5.73 7.99 11.08
C CYS A 101 -7.08 8.39 10.47
N GLU A 102 -7.63 9.57 10.77
CA GLU A 102 -8.90 10.06 10.18
C GLU A 102 -8.80 10.23 8.67
N ARG A 103 -7.70 10.81 8.16
CA ARG A 103 -7.44 10.90 6.71
C ARG A 103 -7.27 9.53 6.08
N ALA A 104 -6.68 8.58 6.81
CA ALA A 104 -6.56 7.21 6.38
C ALA A 104 -7.87 6.43 6.50
N LEU A 105 -8.89 6.89 7.24
CA LEU A 105 -10.17 6.22 7.52
C LEU A 105 -11.36 6.71 6.67
N LEU A 106 -11.31 7.94 6.16
CA LEU A 106 -12.18 8.44 5.08
C LEU A 106 -11.75 7.91 3.70
#